data_AF-A0A7V9FJF9-F1
#
_entry.id   AF-A0A7V9FJF9-F1
#
_cell.length_a   1.000
_cell.length_b   1.000
_cell.length_c   1.000
_cell.angle_alpha   90.00
_cell.angle_beta   90.00
_cell.angle_gamma   90.00
#
_symmetry.space_group_name_H-M   'P 1'
#
loop_
_entity.id
_entity.type
_entity.pdbx_description
1 polymer ?
#
loop_
_entity_poly.entity_id
_entity_poly.type
_entity_poly.pdbx_seq_one_letter_code
_entity_poly.pdbx_strand_id
1 'polypeptide(L)' 'MFTIEERGQDLYAAAERLDLEGIVAKRKADSYRGETVWYKIKSRTYTQGEGRWELFQKFR' A
#
# COMPACT_ATOMS: atom_id res chain seq x y z
N MET A 1 11.15 17.50 15.38
CA MET A 1 11.41 16.11 14.95
C MET A 1 10.07 15.47 14.64
N PHE A 2 9.73 15.27 13.36
CA PHE A 2 8.48 14.58 13.00
C PHE A 2 8.74 13.08 13.14
N THR A 3 8.11 12.45 14.14
CA THR A 3 8.21 11.00 14.31
C THR A 3 7.14 10.33 13.46
N ILE A 4 7.45 9.14 12.94
CA ILE A 4 6.55 8.31 12.14
C ILE A 4 5.71 7.38 13.03
N GLU A 5 6.09 7.22 14.30
CA GLU A 5 5.34 6.39 15.24
C GLU A 5 3.89 6.87 15.36
N GLU A 6 2.96 5.91 15.43
CA GLU A 6 1.51 6.15 15.58
C GLU A 6 0.84 6.89 14.40
N ARG A 7 1.59 7.29 13.37
CA ARG A 7 1.08 7.99 12.17
C ARG A 7 0.59 7.07 11.04
N GLY A 8 0.48 5.77 11.28
CA GLY A 8 0.12 4.79 10.24
C GLY A 8 -1.26 5.04 9.63
N GLN A 9 -2.22 5.48 10.43
CA GLN A 9 -3.57 5.82 9.96
C GLN A 9 -3.57 7.11 9.13
N ASP A 10 -2.83 8.14 9.54
CA ASP A 10 -2.68 9.38 8.76
C ASP A 10 -2.07 9.11 7.38
N LEU A 11 -1.05 8.25 7.32
CA LEU A 11 -0.44 7.84 6.06
C LEU A 11 -1.42 7.05 5.18
N TYR A 12 -2.19 6.12 5.77
CA TYR A 12 -3.21 5.38 5.04
C TYR A 12 -4.32 6.29 4.51
N ALA A 13 -4.83 7.22 5.31
CA ALA A 13 -5.83 8.20 4.90
C ALA A 13 -5.30 9.13 3.79
N ALA A 14 -4.01 9.50 3.85
CA ALA A 14 -3.36 10.23 2.76
C ALA A 14 -3.28 9.38 1.48
N ALA A 15 -2.97 8.09 1.58
CA ALA A 15 -2.98 7.18 0.43
C ALA A 15 -4.38 7.05 -0.20
N GLU A 16 -5.44 6.97 0.60
CA GLU A 16 -6.83 6.97 0.11
C GLU A 16 -7.18 8.29 -0.61
N ARG A 17 -6.85 9.45 0.01
CA ARG A 17 -7.12 10.78 -0.59
C ARG A 17 -6.39 11.02 -1.90
N LEU A 18 -5.24 10.39 -2.09
CA LEU A 18 -4.42 10.49 -3.29
C LEU A 18 -4.71 9.39 -4.31
N ASP A 19 -5.73 8.56 -4.07
CA ASP A 19 -6.11 7.43 -4.93
C ASP A 19 -4.95 6.47 -5.22
N LEU A 20 -4.12 6.21 -4.21
CA LEU A 20 -3.07 5.20 -4.26
C LEU A 20 -3.65 3.82 -3.91
N GLU A 21 -2.98 2.74 -4.36
CA GLU A 21 -3.43 1.37 -4.09
C GLU A 21 -3.52 1.05 -2.59
N GLY A 22 -2.72 1.72 -1.77
CA GLY A 22 -2.68 1.56 -0.32
C GLY A 22 -1.25 1.74 0.21
N ILE A 23 -0.93 1.06 1.31
CA ILE A 23 0.38 1.10 1.94
C ILE A 23 0.98 -0.29 2.11
N VAL A 24 2.30 -0.33 2.27
CA VAL A 24 3.04 -1.54 2.64
C VAL A 24 3.76 -1.28 3.96
N ALA A 25 3.61 -2.18 4.92
CA ALA A 25 4.14 -2.04 6.27
C ALA A 25 4.93 -3.28 6.71
N LYS A 26 5.90 -3.08 7.60
CA LYS A 26 6.60 -4.14 8.34
C LYS A 26 6.75 -3.73 9.80
N ARG A 27 7.17 -4.64 10.68
CA ARG A 27 7.56 -4.24 12.05
C ARG A 27 8.77 -3.31 11.98
N LYS A 28 8.79 -2.29 12.85
CA LYS A 28 9.90 -1.31 12.91
C LYS A 28 11.24 -2.01 13.15
N ALA A 29 11.27 -2.98 14.06
CA ALA A 29 12.48 -3.70 14.48
C ALA A 29 13.01 -4.72 13.45
N ASP A 30 12.18 -5.15 12.50
CA ASP A 30 12.60 -6.17 11.53
C ASP A 30 13.64 -5.58 10.55
N SER A 31 14.63 -6.37 10.16
CA SER A 31 15.56 -5.99 9.11
C SER A 31 14.91 -6.04 7.71
N TYR A 32 15.63 -5.61 6.67
CA TYR A 32 15.18 -5.76 5.27
C TYR A 32 15.80 -7.03 4.67
N ARG A 33 15.24 -8.20 5.01
CA ARG A 33 15.68 -9.51 4.53
C ARG A 33 14.53 -10.25 3.84
N GLY A 34 14.85 -11.33 3.16
CA GLY A 34 13.85 -12.17 2.48
C GLY A 34 12.82 -12.77 3.45
N GLU A 35 13.19 -12.96 4.73
CA GLU A 35 12.28 -13.49 5.76
C GLU A 35 11.36 -12.42 6.37
N THR A 36 11.56 -11.14 6.05
CA THR A 36 10.77 -10.04 6.63
C THR A 36 9.32 -10.14 6.20
N VAL A 37 8.41 -10.15 7.17
CA VAL A 37 6.97 -10.15 6.88
C VAL A 37 6.52 -8.74 6.51
N TRP A 38 5.97 -8.63 5.31
CA TRP A 38 5.40 -7.41 4.78
C TRP A 38 3.89 -7.54 4.70
N TYR A 39 3.20 -6.51 5.16
CA TYR A 39 1.74 -6.39 5.11
C TYR A 39 1.38 -5.40 4.02
N LYS A 40 0.72 -5.87 2.96
CA LYS A 40 0.08 -5.00 1.98
C LYS A 40 -1.33 -4.68 2.47
N ILE A 41 -1.59 -3.40 2.71
CA ILE A 41 -2.89 -2.91 3.20
C ILE A 41 -3.48 -2.08 2.07
N LYS A 42 -4.49 -2.63 1.41
CA LYS A 42 -5.10 -2.01 0.22
C LYS A 42 -6.17 -0.99 0.62
N SER A 43 -6.17 0.15 -0.07
CA SER A 43 -7.25 1.12 -0.07
C SER A 43 -8.53 0.50 -0.64
N ARG A 44 -9.66 0.74 0.03
CA ARG A 44 -10.99 0.32 -0.46
C ARG A 44 -11.51 1.21 -1.57
N THR A 45 -11.01 2.43 -1.66
CA THR A 45 -11.45 3.47 -2.59
C THR A 45 -10.48 3.63 -3.76
N TYR A 46 -9.56 2.68 -3.96
CA TYR A 46 -8.58 2.74 -5.04
C TYR A 46 -9.23 2.46 -6.40
N THR A 47 -9.29 3.49 -7.25
CA THR A 47 -9.99 3.43 -8.53
C THR A 47 -9.09 3.12 -9.72
N GLN A 48 -7.79 3.43 -9.67
CA GLN A 48 -6.88 3.19 -10.81
C GLN A 48 -6.67 1.71 -11.15
N GLY A 49 -7.07 0.80 -10.25
CA GLY A 49 -7.07 -0.63 -10.47
C GLY A 49 -8.28 -1.15 -11.27
N GLU A 50 -9.35 -0.35 -11.37
CA GLU A 50 -10.53 -0.69 -12.14
C GLU A 50 -10.17 -0.84 -13.62
N GLY A 51 -10.67 -1.91 -14.22
CA GLY A 51 -10.38 -2.25 -15.61
C GLY A 51 -8.94 -2.67 -15.95
N ARG A 52 -8.02 -2.66 -14.98
CA ARG A 52 -6.62 -3.06 -15.21
C ARG A 52 -6.50 -4.49 -15.76
N TRP A 53 -7.42 -5.40 -15.40
CA TRP A 53 -7.38 -6.79 -15.88
C TRP A 53 -7.66 -6.91 -17.38
N GLU A 54 -8.46 -6.00 -17.97
CA GLU A 54 -8.80 -6.08 -19.40
C GLU A 54 -7.58 -5.82 -20.29
N LEU A 55 -6.61 -5.04 -19.81
CA LEU A 55 -5.34 -4.79 -20.51
C LEU A 55 -4.54 -6.08 -20.70
N PHE A 56 -4.64 -7.04 -19.77
CA PHE A 56 -3.92 -8.32 -19.87
C PHE A 56 -4.62 -9.34 -20.76
N GLN A 57 -5.91 -9.17 -21.08
CA GLN A 57 -6.62 -10.08 -21.98
C GLN A 57 -6.36 -9.80 -23.46
N LYS A 58 -5.94 -8.58 -23.81
CA LYS A 58 -5.62 -8.19 -25.20
C LYS A 58 -4.32 -8.79 -25.74
N PHE A 59 -3.50 -9.41 -24.88
CA PHE A 59 -2.21 -10.02 -25.25
C PHE A 59 -2.22 -11.56 -25.21
N ARG A 60 -3.41 -12.17 -25.25
CA ARG A 60 -3.59 -13.63 -25.26
C ARG A 60 -3.98 -14.15 -26.63
#